data_AF-A0A1U6IL47-F1
#
_entry.id   AF-A0A1U6IL47-F1
#
_cell.length_a   1.000
_cell.length_b   1.000
_cell.length_c   1.000
_cell.angle_alpha   90.00
_cell.angle_beta   90.00
_cell.angle_gamma   90.00
#
_symmetry.space_group_name_H-M   'P 1'
#
loop_
_entity.id
_entity.type
_entity.pdbx_description
1 polymer ?
#
loop_
_entity_poly.entity_id
_entity_poly.type
_entity_poly.pdbx_seq_one_letter_code
_entity_poly.pdbx_strand_id
1 'polypeptide(L)'
;MRRRKSKPERHWSDPIPLENTGKVEQSEPRTRYSRGLLNEIIDVWQPYYRERLTDEDAREIIENMVGFVRLLKHRQARTPHAGDSAHTD
;
A
#
# COMPACT_ATOMS: atom_id res chain seq x y z
N MET A 1 54.26 -20.49 -9.52
CA MET A 1 52.97 -20.34 -10.24
C MET A 1 51.82 -20.82 -9.37
N ARG A 2 50.97 -19.94 -8.81
CA ARG A 2 49.80 -20.33 -8.00
C ARG A 2 48.57 -20.46 -8.91
N ARG A 3 48.07 -21.69 -9.11
CA ARG A 3 46.79 -21.94 -9.79
C ARG A 3 45.65 -21.32 -8.95
N ARG A 4 44.98 -20.30 -9.49
CA ARG A 4 43.69 -19.83 -8.96
C ARG A 4 42.66 -20.92 -9.21
N LYS A 5 42.17 -21.56 -8.15
CA LYS A 5 41.01 -22.46 -8.25
C LYS A 5 39.78 -21.60 -8.53
N SER A 6 39.16 -21.75 -9.70
CA SER A 6 37.88 -21.14 -10.03
C SER A 6 36.80 -21.65 -9.07
N LYS A 7 35.96 -20.76 -8.56
CA LYS A 7 34.77 -21.15 -7.78
C LYS A 7 33.83 -21.94 -8.70
N PRO A 8 33.24 -23.04 -8.22
CA PRO A 8 32.26 -23.78 -9.01
C PRO A 8 31.04 -22.89 -9.29
N GLU A 9 30.59 -22.89 -10.54
CA GLU A 9 29.31 -22.29 -10.93
C GLU A 9 28.19 -22.99 -10.17
N ARG A 10 27.37 -22.21 -9.47
CA ARG A 10 26.22 -22.75 -8.73
C ARG A 10 25.14 -23.15 -9.73
N HIS A 11 24.66 -24.38 -9.61
CA HIS A 11 23.57 -24.89 -10.41
C HIS A 11 22.24 -24.46 -9.79
N TRP A 12 21.21 -24.23 -10.61
CA TRP A 12 19.90 -23.75 -10.15
C TRP A 12 19.16 -24.74 -9.22
N SER A 13 19.62 -25.99 -9.17
CA SER A 13 19.12 -27.03 -8.26
C SER A 13 19.96 -27.19 -7.00
N ASP A 14 21.02 -26.39 -6.81
CA ASP A 14 21.81 -26.46 -5.60
C ASP A 14 20.97 -26.01 -4.40
N PRO A 15 21.04 -26.71 -3.25
CA PRO A 15 20.33 -26.29 -2.06
C PRO A 15 20.77 -24.87 -1.67
N ILE A 16 19.78 -24.01 -1.41
CA ILE A 16 20.02 -22.64 -0.96
C ILE A 16 20.84 -22.70 0.33
N PRO A 17 21.99 -21.99 0.44
CA PRO A 17 22.77 -21.96 1.66
C PRO A 17 21.90 -21.55 2.85
N LEU A 18 22.05 -22.27 3.96
CA LEU A 18 21.33 -22.02 5.22
C LEU A 18 21.55 -20.59 5.76
N GLU A 19 22.57 -19.87 5.29
CA GLU A 19 22.80 -18.46 5.63
C GLU A 19 21.70 -17.52 5.11
N ASN A 20 20.93 -17.94 4.09
CA ASN A 20 19.80 -17.19 3.52
C ASN A 20 18.43 -17.61 4.07
N THR A 21 18.36 -18.45 5.11
CA THR A 21 17.10 -18.72 5.82
C THR A 21 16.74 -17.58 6.79
N GLY A 22 16.94 -16.33 6.37
CA GLY A 22 16.32 -15.20 7.04
C GLY A 22 14.81 -15.35 6.89
N LYS A 23 14.06 -15.04 7.96
CA LYS A 23 12.60 -14.92 7.86
C LYS A 23 12.31 -13.90 6.77
N VAL A 24 11.81 -14.36 5.62
CA VAL A 24 11.24 -13.46 4.62
C VAL A 24 10.10 -12.76 5.33
N GLU A 25 10.27 -11.48 5.64
CA GLU A 25 9.17 -10.66 6.17
C GLU A 25 8.06 -10.70 5.13
N GLN A 26 6.98 -11.40 5.48
CA GLN A 26 5.79 -11.43 4.65
C GLN A 26 5.19 -10.03 4.70
N SER A 27 5.37 -9.26 3.63
CA SER A 27 4.63 -8.03 3.45
C SER A 27 3.20 -8.37 3.04
N GLU A 28 2.24 -7.60 3.54
CA GLU A 28 0.84 -7.77 3.14
C GLU A 28 0.70 -7.55 1.62
N PRO A 29 -0.16 -8.32 0.94
CA PRO A 29 -0.41 -8.16 -0.48
C PRO A 29 -0.97 -6.76 -0.75
N ARG A 30 -0.16 -5.90 -1.38
CA ARG A 30 -0.52 -4.51 -1.68
C ARG A 30 -1.44 -4.42 -2.90
N THR A 31 -2.47 -3.58 -2.79
CA THR A 31 -3.38 -3.28 -3.91
C THR A 31 -2.60 -2.61 -5.04
N ARG A 32 -2.65 -3.21 -6.23
CA ARG A 32 -1.90 -2.74 -7.38
C ARG A 32 -2.72 -1.72 -8.16
N TYR A 33 -2.43 -0.43 -7.96
CA TYR A 33 -3.03 0.64 -8.75
C TYR A 33 -2.37 0.77 -10.13
N SER A 34 -3.14 1.26 -11.10
CA SER A 34 -2.65 1.54 -12.45
C SER A 34 -1.64 2.69 -12.41
N ARG A 35 -0.70 2.71 -13.37
CA ARG A 35 0.30 3.79 -13.47
C ARG A 35 -0.36 5.14 -13.78
N GLY A 36 -1.39 5.14 -14.62
CA GLY A 36 -2.16 6.34 -14.93
C GLY A 36 -2.77 6.97 -13.67
N LEU A 37 -3.39 6.15 -12.81
CA LEU A 37 -3.99 6.64 -11.58
C LEU A 37 -2.94 7.19 -10.60
N LEU A 38 -1.80 6.51 -10.44
CA LEU A 38 -0.73 7.00 -9.56
C LEU A 38 -0.19 8.36 -10.04
N ASN A 39 0.04 8.50 -11.34
CA ASN A 39 0.51 9.75 -11.93
C ASN A 39 -0.51 10.88 -11.74
N GLU A 40 -1.79 10.60 -11.98
CA GLU A 40 -2.87 11.58 -11.80
C GLU A 40 -2.95 12.07 -10.34
N ILE A 41 -2.84 11.15 -9.37
CA ILE A 41 -2.80 11.51 -7.95
C ILE A 41 -1.59 12.38 -7.64
N ILE A 42 -0.40 12.02 -8.15
CA ILE A 42 0.80 12.85 -7.97
C ILE A 42 0.56 14.25 -8.56
N ASP A 43 0.08 14.36 -9.79
CA ASP A 43 -0.10 15.65 -10.47
C ASP A 43 -1.10 16.56 -9.72
N VAL A 44 -2.19 15.99 -9.21
CA VAL A 44 -3.20 16.72 -8.43
C VAL A 44 -2.66 17.18 -7.08
N TRP A 45 -1.89 16.35 -6.38
CA TRP A 45 -1.47 16.61 -5.01
C TRP A 45 -0.11 17.30 -4.90
N GLN A 46 0.77 17.16 -5.89
CA GLN A 46 2.13 17.71 -5.86
C GLN A 46 2.21 19.20 -5.51
N PRO A 47 1.29 20.10 -5.94
CA PRO A 47 1.35 21.52 -5.58
C PRO A 47 1.24 21.80 -4.06
N TYR A 48 0.68 20.87 -3.29
CA TYR A 48 0.50 21.02 -1.84
C TYR A 48 1.69 20.47 -1.03
N TYR A 49 2.65 19.83 -1.69
CA TYR A 49 3.83 19.26 -1.04
C TYR A 49 5.10 19.93 -1.57
N ARG A 50 5.99 20.27 -0.64
CA ARG A 50 7.31 20.83 -0.99
C ARG A 50 8.22 19.78 -1.62
N GLU A 51 8.11 18.54 -1.15
CA GLU A 51 8.90 17.41 -1.64
C GLU A 51 8.18 16.73 -2.80
N ARG A 52 8.96 16.09 -3.68
CA ARG A 52 8.40 15.35 -4.81
C ARG A 52 7.70 14.10 -4.31
N LEU A 53 6.43 13.96 -4.64
CA LEU A 53 5.65 12.77 -4.31
C LEU A 53 6.15 11.56 -5.10
N THR A 54 6.19 10.43 -4.40
CA THR A 54 6.53 9.12 -4.94
C THR A 54 5.27 8.32 -5.25
N ASP A 55 5.45 7.22 -5.98
CA ASP A 55 4.42 6.21 -6.16
C ASP A 55 3.84 5.70 -4.84
N GLU A 56 4.64 5.68 -3.76
CA GLU A 56 4.17 5.21 -2.45
C GLU A 56 3.28 6.25 -1.79
N ASP A 57 3.66 7.52 -1.81
CA ASP A 57 2.84 8.61 -1.27
C ASP A 57 1.49 8.67 -1.98
N ALA A 58 1.48 8.46 -3.30
CA ALA A 58 0.25 8.37 -4.08
C ALA A 58 -0.67 7.22 -3.62
N ARG A 59 -0.10 6.06 -3.23
CA ARG A 59 -0.89 4.95 -2.67
C ARG A 59 -1.49 5.32 -1.34
N GLU A 60 -0.69 5.90 -0.44
CA GLU A 60 -1.15 6.31 0.88
C GLU A 60 -2.27 7.35 0.79
N ILE A 61 -2.15 8.31 -0.13
CA ILE A 61 -3.21 9.29 -0.41
C ILE A 61 -4.51 8.59 -0.83
N ILE A 62 -4.45 7.65 -1.78
CA ILE A 62 -5.62 6.90 -2.23
C ILE A 62 -6.25 6.11 -1.07
N GLU A 63 -5.45 5.40 -0.29
CA GLU A 63 -5.91 4.58 0.84
C GLU A 63 -6.57 5.42 1.93
N ASN A 64 -5.98 6.58 2.25
CA ASN A 64 -6.53 7.53 3.21
C ASN A 64 -7.88 8.09 2.74
N MET A 65 -8.00 8.48 1.45
CA MET A 65 -9.25 8.97 0.88
C MET A 65 -10.35 7.90 0.94
N VAL A 66 -10.04 6.67 0.54
CA VAL A 66 -10.99 5.55 0.59
C VAL A 66 -11.40 5.24 2.03
N GLY A 67 -10.46 5.25 2.97
CA GLY A 67 -10.70 5.06 4.40
C GLY A 67 -11.64 6.13 4.96
N PHE A 68 -11.40 7.40 4.63
CA PHE A 68 -12.25 8.51 5.04
C PHE A 68 -13.68 8.39 4.51
N VAL A 69 -13.85 8.07 3.22
CA VAL A 69 -15.19 7.87 2.63
C VAL A 69 -15.94 6.71 3.29
N ARG A 70 -15.25 5.60 3.59
CA ARG A 70 -15.85 4.47 4.33
C ARG A 70 -16.34 4.90 5.71
N LEU A 71 -15.54 5.70 6.43
CA LEU A 71 -15.92 6.23 7.74
C LEU A 71 -17.19 7.09 7.65
N LEU A 72 -17.26 7.99 6.66
CA LEU A 72 -18.43 8.83 6.43
C LEU A 72 -19.69 8.00 6.14
N LYS A 73 -19.58 6.98 5.28
CA LYS A 73 -20.69 6.06 4.96
C LYS A 73 -21.18 5.32 6.21
N HIS A 74 -20.27 4.82 7.05
CA HIS A 74 -20.63 4.17 8.31
C HIS A 74 -21.33 5.12 9.29
N ARG A 75 -20.96 6.41 9.30
CA ARG A 75 -21.61 7.41 10.15
C ARG A 75 -23.03 7.73 9.70
N GLN A 76 -23.25 7.90 8.38
CA GLN A 76 -24.58 8.14 7.82
C GLN A 76 -25.54 6.97 8.06
N ALA A 77 -25.05 5.73 8.02
CA ALA A 77 -25.85 4.55 8.32
C ALA A 77 -26.30 4.46 9.80
N ARG A 78 -25.68 5.22 10.71
CA ARG A 78 -25.98 5.22 12.16
C ARG A 78 -26.88 6.36 12.62
N THR A 79 -27.23 7.29 11.74
CA THR A 79 -28.30 8.26 12.00
C THR A 79 -29.61 7.69 11.47
N PRO A 80 -30.40 6.96 12.28
CA PRO A 80 -31.82 6.83 11.98
C PRO A 80 -32.43 8.23 12.10
N HIS A 81 -33.41 8.51 11.25
CA HIS A 81 -34.21 9.73 11.32
C HIS A 81 -34.68 9.99 12.76
N ALA A 82 -34.03 10.93 13.47
CA ALA A 82 -34.56 11.56 14.66
C ALA A 82 -35.63 12.55 14.19
N GLY A 83 -36.75 11.99 13.77
CA GLY A 83 -37.89 12.69 13.18
C GLY A 83 -39.19 11.96 13.44
N ASP A 84 -39.33 11.31 14.60
CA ASP A 84 -40.62 11.00 15.20
C ASP A 84 -40.79 11.91 16.43
N SER A 85 -41.04 13.19 16.15
CA SER A 85 -41.73 14.07 17.08
C SER A 85 -43.19 13.61 17.16
N ALA A 86 -43.44 12.59 17.98
CA ALA A 86 -44.77 12.29 18.49
C ALA A 86 -45.09 13.34 19.57
N HIS A 87 -45.67 14.45 19.12
CA HIS A 87 -46.49 15.31 19.95
C HIS A 87 -47.77 14.54 20.24
N THR A 88 -47.94 14.05 21.45
CA THR A 88 -49.22 13.53 21.94
C THR A 88 -49.67 14.43 23.09
N ASP A 89 -50.87 14.99 22.91
CA ASP A 89 -51.70 15.67 23.90
C ASP A 89 -51.84 14.89 25.23
#